data_AF-A0A376NZ04-F1
#
_entry.id   AF-A0A376NZ04-F1
#
_cell.length_a   1.000
_cell.length_b   1.000
_cell.length_c   1.000
_cell.angle_alpha   90.00
_cell.angle_beta   90.00
_cell.angle_gamma   90.00
#
_symmetry.space_group_name_H-M   'P 1'
#
loop_
_entity.id
_entity.type
_entity.pdbx_description
1 polymer ?
#
loop_
_entity_poly.entity_id
_entity_poly.type
_entity_poly.pdbx_seq_one_letter_code
_entity_poly.pdbx_strand_id
1 'polypeptide(L)'
;MMLKGKARRHLFLCIQIIVIIFATIIMVYGGGLLTMDTFDSGQTSPALGWQMGYIYMSIPISGVLIIIYTIDMVLTELKQPL
;
A
#
# COMPACT_ATOMS: atom_id res chain seq x y z
N MET A 1 -8.97 -23.80 -13.57
CA MET A 1 -7.91 -23.74 -14.61
C MET A 1 -6.78 -22.87 -14.06
N MET A 2 -5.55 -23.39 -13.90
CA MET A 2 -4.41 -22.60 -13.43
C MET A 2 -3.59 -22.15 -14.63
N LEU A 3 -3.35 -20.85 -14.79
CA LEU A 3 -2.48 -20.30 -15.83
C LEU A 3 -1.05 -20.79 -15.61
N LYS A 4 -0.36 -21.21 -16.68
CA LYS A 4 1.01 -21.73 -16.64
C LYS A 4 1.98 -20.86 -17.46
N GLY A 5 3.25 -20.87 -17.07
CA GLY A 5 4.34 -20.21 -17.78
C GLY A 5 4.15 -18.69 -17.94
N LYS A 6 4.39 -18.19 -19.16
CA LYS A 6 4.40 -16.75 -19.47
C LYS A 6 3.09 -16.03 -19.13
N ALA A 7 1.93 -16.64 -19.41
CA ALA A 7 0.64 -15.99 -19.19
C ALA A 7 0.37 -15.71 -17.70
N ARG A 8 0.76 -16.65 -16.83
CA ARG A 8 0.70 -16.46 -15.37
C ARG A 8 1.55 -15.28 -14.92
N ARG A 9 2.79 -15.21 -15.43
CA ARG A 9 3.75 -14.17 -15.04
C ARG A 9 3.31 -12.77 -15.47
N HIS A 10 2.77 -12.61 -16.68
CA HIS A 10 2.22 -11.32 -17.12
C HIS A 10 1.06 -10.88 -16.23
N LEU A 11 0.11 -11.78 -15.94
CA LEU A 11 -1.01 -11.46 -15.05
C LEU A 11 -0.53 -11.07 -13.65
N PHE A 12 0.43 -11.82 -13.09
CA PHE A 12 1.03 -11.50 -11.80
C PHE A 12 1.63 -10.09 -11.78
N LEU A 13 2.46 -9.76 -12.78
CA LEU A 13 3.07 -8.44 -12.88
C LEU A 13 2.02 -7.32 -13.03
N CYS A 14 0.98 -7.54 -13.84
CA CYS A 14 -0.13 -6.57 -13.96
C CYS A 14 -0.80 -6.30 -12.61
N ILE A 15 -1.09 -7.35 -11.83
CA ILE A 15 -1.69 -7.21 -10.50
C ILE A 15 -0.76 -6.40 -9.58
N GLN A 16 0.53 -6.74 -9.54
CA GLN A 16 1.47 -6.04 -8.67
C GLN A 16 1.62 -4.56 -9.04
N ILE A 17 1.60 -4.21 -10.32
CA ILE A 17 1.60 -2.81 -10.78
C ILE A 17 0.37 -2.06 -10.24
N ILE A 18 -0.82 -2.67 -10.35
CA ILE A 18 -2.06 -2.07 -9.82
C ILE A 18 -1.96 -1.87 -8.31
N VAL A 19 -1.41 -2.85 -7.58
CA VAL A 19 -1.20 -2.75 -6.12
C VAL A 19 -0.26 -1.61 -5.77
N ILE A 20 0.88 -1.46 -6.48
CA ILE A 20 1.82 -0.36 -6.26
C ILE A 20 1.15 0.99 -6.50
N ILE A 21 0.39 1.12 -7.59
CA ILE A 21 -0.33 2.35 -7.93
C ILE A 21 -1.34 2.70 -6.82
N PHE A 22 -2.13 1.72 -6.39
CA PHE A 22 -3.10 1.91 -5.31
C PHE A 22 -2.42 2.32 -4.00
N ALA A 23 -1.38 1.60 -3.59
CA ALA A 23 -0.65 1.91 -2.37
C ALA A 23 -0.02 3.31 -2.42
N THR A 24 0.53 3.72 -3.57
CA THR A 24 1.15 5.04 -3.72
C THR A 24 0.12 6.17 -3.70
N ILE A 25 -0.92 6.09 -4.52
CA ILE A 25 -1.88 7.18 -4.70
C ILE A 25 -2.85 7.25 -3.51
N ILE A 26 -3.43 6.11 -3.12
CA ILE A 26 -4.50 6.09 -2.13
C ILE A 26 -3.92 6.02 -0.72
N MET A 27 -2.99 5.10 -0.45
CA MET A 27 -2.52 4.90 0.93
C MET A 27 -1.47 5.91 1.34
N VAL A 28 -0.44 6.15 0.51
CA VAL A 28 0.63 7.10 0.86
C VAL A 28 0.16 8.54 0.68
N TYR A 29 -0.28 8.93 -0.52
CA TYR A 29 -0.70 10.30 -0.78
C TYR A 29 -2.05 10.63 -0.13
N GLY A 30 -3.10 9.86 -0.44
CA GLY A 30 -4.44 10.06 0.13
C GLY A 30 -4.48 9.88 1.65
N GLY A 31 -3.85 8.83 2.17
CA GLY A 31 -3.74 8.59 3.62
C GLY A 31 -2.88 9.65 4.33
N GLY A 32 -1.85 10.17 3.65
CA GLY A 32 -1.04 11.29 4.15
C GLY A 32 -1.86 12.57 4.30
N LEU A 33 -2.63 12.93 3.28
CA LEU A 33 -3.55 14.09 3.35
C LEU A 33 -4.57 13.93 4.47
N LEU A 34 -5.24 12.78 4.57
CA LEU A 34 -6.18 12.49 5.66
C LEU A 34 -5.52 12.65 7.04
N THR A 35 -4.30 12.12 7.17
CA THR A 35 -3.53 12.22 8.41
C THR A 35 -3.27 13.68 8.78
N MET A 36 -2.80 14.50 7.82
CA MET A 36 -2.56 15.94 8.03
C MET A 36 -3.85 16.69 8.39
N ASP A 37 -4.92 16.47 7.65
CA ASP A 37 -6.23 17.10 7.91
C ASP A 37 -6.73 16.77 9.33
N THR A 38 -6.52 15.54 9.80
CA THR A 38 -6.93 15.13 11.15
C THR A 38 -6.04 15.69 12.25
N PHE A 39 -4.78 16.02 11.96
CA PHE A 39 -3.92 16.78 12.86
C PHE A 39 -4.39 18.23 12.96
N ASP A 40 -4.63 18.88 11.82
CA ASP A 40 -5.06 20.28 11.76
C ASP A 40 -6.43 20.49 12.40
N SER A 41 -7.34 19.53 12.24
CA SER A 41 -8.68 19.56 12.85
C SER A 41 -8.66 19.36 14.37
N GLY A 42 -7.53 18.93 14.96
CA GLY A 42 -7.42 18.62 16.38
C GLY A 42 -8.35 17.49 16.87
N GLN A 43 -8.84 16.64 15.96
CA GLN A 43 -9.81 15.60 16.29
C GLN A 43 -9.19 14.55 17.22
N THR A 44 -9.76 14.38 18.40
CA THR A 44 -9.33 13.35 19.37
C THR A 44 -10.19 12.09 19.26
N SER A 45 -9.55 10.93 19.38
CA SER A 45 -10.20 9.63 19.51
C SER A 45 -11.05 9.59 20.78
N PRO A 46 -12.35 9.29 20.71
CA PRO A 46 -13.21 9.16 21.89
C PRO A 46 -12.78 8.00 22.81
N ALA A 47 -12.14 6.98 22.24
CA ALA A 47 -11.73 5.78 22.96
C ALA A 47 -10.36 5.93 23.64
N LEU A 48 -9.40 6.59 22.98
CA LEU A 48 -8.00 6.68 23.43
C LEU A 48 -7.62 8.09 23.93
N GLY A 49 -8.41 9.12 23.63
CA GLY A 49 -8.08 10.52 23.92
C GLY A 49 -6.91 11.08 23.10
N TRP A 50 -6.34 10.31 22.18
CA TRP A 50 -5.23 10.73 21.31
C TRP A 50 -5.72 11.41 20.05
N GLN A 51 -4.91 12.30 19.47
CA GLN A 51 -5.22 12.89 18.18
C GLN A 51 -5.29 11.81 17.10
N MET A 52 -6.35 11.84 16.29
CA MET A 52 -6.62 10.85 15.24
C MET A 52 -5.51 10.80 14.18
N GLY A 53 -4.76 11.88 13.99
CA GLY A 53 -3.60 11.89 13.09
C GLY A 53 -2.55 10.83 13.45
N TYR A 54 -2.28 10.58 14.73
CA TYR A 54 -1.35 9.51 15.13
C TYR A 54 -1.87 8.12 14.77
N ILE A 55 -3.19 7.93 14.81
CA ILE A 55 -3.82 6.67 14.43
C ILE A 55 -3.80 6.51 12.92
N TYR A 56 -4.13 7.57 12.18
CA TYR A 56 -4.19 7.54 10.71
C TYR A 56 -2.83 7.51 10.03
N MET A 57 -1.73 7.90 10.71
CA MET A 57 -0.37 7.64 10.24
C MET A 57 -0.10 6.17 9.90
N SER A 58 -0.84 5.23 10.50
CA SER A 58 -0.78 3.81 10.13
C SER A 58 -1.09 3.56 8.64
N ILE A 59 -1.91 4.40 8.00
CA ILE A 59 -2.30 4.28 6.59
C ILE A 59 -1.11 4.55 5.66
N PRO A 60 -0.45 5.74 5.69
CA PRO A 60 0.71 5.97 4.83
C PRO A 60 1.88 5.05 5.16
N ILE A 61 2.11 4.71 6.43
CA ILE A 61 3.17 3.77 6.83
C ILE A 61 2.92 2.39 6.23
N SER A 62 1.71 1.85 6.36
CA SER A 62 1.37 0.56 5.74
C SER A 62 1.44 0.60 4.22
N GLY A 63 1.05 1.72 3.59
CA GLY A 63 1.21 1.95 2.15
C GLY A 63 2.66 1.82 1.69
N VAL A 64 3.60 2.45 2.40
CA VAL A 64 5.04 2.32 2.12
C VAL A 64 5.51 0.87 2.27
N LEU A 65 5.11 0.18 3.34
CA LEU A 65 5.48 -1.22 3.56
C LEU A 65 4.94 -2.14 2.46
N ILE A 66 3.70 -1.93 2.02
CA ILE A 66 3.10 -2.68 0.90
C ILE A 66 3.92 -2.47 -0.37
N ILE A 67 4.31 -1.23 -0.69
CA ILE A 67 5.14 -0.93 -1.87
C ILE A 67 6.46 -1.71 -1.80
N ILE A 68 7.16 -1.67 -0.66
CA ILE A 68 8.44 -2.37 -0.47
C ILE A 68 8.26 -3.88 -0.69
N TYR A 69 7.26 -4.48 -0.07
CA TYR A 69 7.03 -5.92 -0.16
C TYR A 69 6.59 -6.34 -1.58
N THR A 70 5.76 -5.55 -2.23
CA THR A 70 5.34 -5.81 -3.62
C THR A 70 6.52 -5.71 -4.58
N ILE A 71 7.44 -4.76 -4.38
CA ILE A 71 8.69 -4.69 -5.17
C ILE A 71 9.52 -5.97 -4.97
N ASP A 72 9.69 -6.43 -3.73
CA ASP A 72 10.41 -7.68 -3.46
C ASP A 72 9.75 -8.90 -4.13
N MET A 73 8.42 -9.00 -4.07
CA MET A 73 7.67 -10.04 -4.78
C MET A 73 7.90 -9.99 -6.29
N VAL A 74 7.87 -8.80 -6.89
CA VAL A 74 8.10 -8.61 -8.33
C VAL A 74 9.53 -9.02 -8.70
N LEU A 75 10.53 -8.56 -7.95
CA LEU A 75 11.94 -8.91 -8.19
C LEU A 75 12.17 -10.43 -8.06
N THR A 76 11.49 -11.07 -7.12
CA THR A 76 11.56 -12.52 -6.92
C THR A 76 10.92 -13.28 -8.08
N GLU A 77 9.72 -12.91 -8.52
CA GLU A 77 9.07 -13.53 -9.69
C GLU A 77 9.90 -13.32 -10.96
N LEU A 78 10.58 -12.17 -11.08
CA LEU A 78 11.40 -11.90 -12.25
C LEU A 78 12.63 -12.81 -12.36
N LYS A 79 13.18 -13.25 -11.24
CA LYS A 79 14.33 -14.18 -11.15
C LYS A 79 13.94 -15.63 -11.43
N GLN A 80 12.65 -15.99 -11.32
CA GLN A 80 12.21 -17.36 -11.55
C GLN A 80 12.30 -17.73 -13.04
N PRO A 81 12.81 -18.93 -13.38
CA PRO A 81 12.74 -19.46 -14.74
C PRO A 81 11.28 -19.75 -15.12
N LEU A 82 11.00 -19.67 -16.42
CA LEU A 82 9.66 -19.77 -17.02
C LEU A 82 9.06 -21.17 -17.05
#